data_AF-A0A971UDC5-F1
#
_entry.id   AF-A0A971UDC5-F1
#
_cell.length_a   1.000
_cell.length_b   1.000
_cell.length_c   1.000
_cell.angle_alpha   90.00
_cell.angle_beta   90.00
_cell.angle_gamma   90.00
#
_symmetry.space_group_name_H-M   'P 1'
#
loop_
_entity.id
_entity.type
_entity.pdbx_description
1 polymer ?
#
loop_
_entity_poly.entity_id
_entity_poly.type
_entity_poly.pdbx_seq_one_letter_code
_entity_poly.pdbx_strand_id
1 'polypeptide(L)'
;MALIEFDREPTDRQLRQFAGIVIPLCGLLLAVLVAWRLGRHVAGCGILAGSALIALGGLWRPALARPVYLGWMYASYPIGWVVGHVIMGAVFFLVVTPIGWLLRASGRDPLRRTFEASRTSYWEERPAVDDPARYFRQF
;
A
#
# COMPACT_ATOMS: atom_id res chain seq x y z
N MET A 1 12.46 1.27 -6.28
CA MET A 1 11.21 0.51 -6.51
C MET A 1 10.12 1.25 -5.76
N ALA A 2 9.25 1.98 -6.45
CA ALA A 2 8.14 2.67 -5.77
C ALA A 2 7.16 1.59 -5.29
N LEU A 3 6.82 1.57 -4.00
CA LEU A 3 5.88 0.62 -3.39
C LEU A 3 4.45 0.73 -3.96
N ILE A 4 4.17 1.74 -4.78
CA ILE A 4 2.87 2.00 -5.40
C ILE A 4 3.12 2.30 -6.89
N GLU A 5 2.75 1.36 -7.76
CA GLU A 5 2.75 1.57 -9.21
C GLU A 5 1.48 2.34 -9.60
N PHE A 6 1.69 3.44 -10.33
CA PHE A 6 0.62 4.30 -10.81
C PHE A 6 0.09 3.75 -12.14
N ASP A 7 -1.10 3.16 -12.12
CA ASP A 7 -1.77 2.69 -13.33
C ASP A 7 -2.35 3.89 -14.13
N ARG A 8 -1.62 4.31 -15.17
CA ARG A 8 -2.01 5.43 -16.06
C ARG A 8 -3.07 5.03 -17.09
N GLU A 9 -3.26 3.73 -17.28
CA GLU A 9 -4.16 3.14 -18.28
C GLU A 9 -5.11 2.16 -17.61
N PRO A 10 -5.99 2.67 -16.71
CA PRO A 10 -6.90 1.81 -15.98
C PRO A 10 -7.82 1.08 -16.95
N THR A 11 -8.01 -0.21 -16.68
CA THR A 11 -8.98 -1.04 -17.41
C THR A 11 -10.40 -0.52 -17.21
N ASP A 12 -11.27 -0.78 -18.19
CA ASP A 12 -12.69 -0.43 -18.10
C ASP A 12 -13.36 -0.96 -16.83
N ARG A 13 -12.92 -2.13 -16.34
CA ARG A 13 -13.43 -2.71 -15.10
C ARG A 13 -13.07 -1.85 -13.89
N GLN A 14 -11.82 -1.40 -13.76
CA GLN A 14 -11.39 -0.52 -12.67
C GLN A 14 -12.15 0.81 -12.71
N LEU A 15 -12.34 1.39 -13.90
CA LEU A 15 -13.11 2.62 -14.07
C LEU A 15 -14.58 2.46 -13.65
N ARG A 16 -15.22 1.34 -13.99
CA ARG A 16 -16.60 1.05 -13.54
C ARG A 16 -16.68 0.82 -12.04
N GLN A 17 -15.71 0.11 -11.45
CA GLN A 17 -15.65 -0.11 -9.99
C GLN A 17 -15.46 1.23 -9.26
N PHE A 18 -14.56 2.07 -9.76
CA PHE A 18 -14.36 3.41 -9.21
C PHE A 18 -15.64 4.26 -9.31
N ALA A 19 -16.27 4.27 -10.48
CA ALA A 19 -17.52 5.01 -10.69
C ALA A 19 -18.67 4.50 -9.82
N GLY A 20 -18.82 3.18 -9.67
CA GLY A 20 -19.93 2.57 -8.93
C GLY A 20 -19.75 2.51 -7.42
N ILE A 21 -18.51 2.62 -6.92
CA ILE A 21 -18.22 2.47 -5.48
C ILE A 21 -17.67 3.78 -4.93
N VAL A 22 -16.53 4.25 -5.45
CA VAL A 22 -15.76 5.33 -4.84
C VAL A 22 -16.48 6.67 -4.99
N ILE A 23 -16.94 7.00 -6.21
CA ILE A 23 -17.63 8.26 -6.48
C ILE A 23 -18.89 8.43 -5.60
N PRO A 24 -19.85 7.48 -5.54
CA PRO A 24 -21.04 7.63 -4.72
C PRO A 24 -20.72 7.59 -3.22
N LEU A 25 -19.74 6.78 -2.78
CA LEU A 25 -19.34 6.73 -1.37
C LEU A 25 -18.75 8.08 -0.93
N CYS A 26 -17.79 8.63 -1.67
CA CYS A 26 -17.20 9.93 -1.37
C CYS A 26 -18.24 11.06 -1.47
N GLY A 27 -19.11 11.00 -2.47
CA GLY A 27 -20.23 11.94 -2.63
C GLY A 27 -21.19 11.92 -1.45
N LEU A 28 -21.56 10.73 -0.96
CA LEU A 28 -22.39 10.56 0.23
C LEU A 28 -21.72 11.10 1.48
N LEU A 29 -20.47 10.74 1.73
CA LEU A 29 -19.71 11.21 2.90
C LEU A 29 -19.61 12.74 2.91
N LEU A 30 -19.32 13.35 1.76
CA LEU A 30 -19.24 14.80 1.62
C LEU A 30 -20.61 15.47 1.78
N ALA A 31 -21.67 14.89 1.20
CA ALA A 31 -23.03 15.38 1.32
C ALA A 31 -23.51 15.38 2.79
N VAL A 32 -23.25 14.28 3.52
CA VAL A 32 -23.56 14.15 4.95
C VAL A 32 -22.75 15.15 5.77
N LEU A 33 -21.45 15.29 5.49
CA LEU A 33 -20.61 16.26 6.18
C LEU A 33 -21.12 17.69 5.99
N VAL A 34 -21.46 18.08 4.76
CA VAL A 34 -21.97 19.43 4.45
C VAL A 34 -23.34 19.65 5.07
N ALA A 35 -24.24 18.68 5.01
CA ALA A 35 -25.55 18.77 5.63
C ALA A 35 -25.44 18.90 7.16
N TRP A 36 -24.57 18.11 7.79
CA TRP A 36 -24.49 18.03 9.25
C TRP A 36 -23.63 19.11 9.89
N ARG A 37 -22.46 19.44 9.31
CA ARG A 37 -21.53 20.43 9.87
C ARG A 37 -21.85 21.87 9.48
N LEU A 38 -22.36 22.09 8.26
CA LEU A 38 -22.64 23.42 7.73
C LEU A 38 -24.15 23.76 7.76
N GLY A 39 -25.02 22.81 8.10
CA GLY A 39 -26.48 23.00 8.10
C GLY A 39 -27.09 23.20 6.71
N ARG A 40 -26.31 22.99 5.64
CA ARG A 40 -26.70 23.29 4.25
C ARG A 40 -27.26 22.06 3.56
N HIS A 41 -28.45 21.63 3.97
CA HIS A 41 -29.10 20.43 3.44
C HIS A 41 -29.28 20.46 1.91
N VAL A 42 -29.66 21.59 1.32
CA VAL A 42 -29.80 21.74 -0.14
C VAL A 42 -28.48 21.52 -0.86
N ALA A 43 -27.37 22.05 -0.31
CA ALA A 43 -26.03 21.83 -0.88
C ALA A 43 -25.61 20.37 -0.75
N GLY A 44 -25.91 19.71 0.38
CA GLY A 44 -25.69 18.28 0.56
C GLY A 44 -26.45 17.43 -0.47
N CYS A 45 -27.74 17.70 -0.69
CA CYS A 45 -28.53 17.03 -1.73
C CYS A 45 -27.96 17.26 -3.13
N GLY A 46 -27.51 18.48 -3.43
CA GLY A 46 -26.87 18.80 -4.71
C GLY A 46 -25.57 18.01 -4.94
N ILE A 47 -24.73 17.89 -3.91
CA ILE A 47 -23.50 17.07 -3.96
C ILE A 47 -23.83 15.59 -4.19
N LEU A 48 -24.82 15.07 -3.46
CA LEU A 48 -25.24 13.67 -3.61
C LEU A 48 -25.77 13.40 -5.02
N ALA A 49 -26.67 14.24 -5.51
CA ALA A 49 -27.23 14.12 -6.87
C ALA A 49 -26.13 14.23 -7.95
N GLY A 50 -25.22 15.20 -7.82
CA GLY A 50 -24.10 15.37 -8.74
C GLY A 50 -23.18 14.14 -8.75
N SER A 51 -22.85 13.60 -7.58
CA SER A 51 -22.03 12.38 -7.48
C SER A 51 -22.72 11.16 -8.10
N ALA A 52 -24.04 11.02 -7.92
CA ALA A 52 -24.83 9.95 -8.52
C ALA A 52 -24.86 10.06 -10.04
N LEU A 53 -25.00 11.27 -10.59
CA LEU A 53 -24.96 11.49 -12.04
C LEU A 53 -23.60 11.13 -12.64
N ILE A 54 -22.51 11.53 -12.00
CA ILE A 54 -21.15 11.19 -12.44
C ILE A 54 -20.93 9.66 -12.35
N ALA A 55 -21.37 9.03 -11.26
CA ALA A 55 -21.30 7.58 -11.09
C ALA A 55 -22.05 6.85 -12.23
N LEU A 56 -23.31 7.21 -12.48
CA LEU A 56 -24.12 6.62 -13.56
C LEU A 56 -23.48 6.83 -14.94
N GLY A 57 -22.95 8.02 -15.21
CA GLY A 57 -22.21 8.32 -16.43
C GLY A 57 -20.97 7.43 -16.61
N GLY A 58 -20.19 7.23 -15.54
CA GLY A 58 -19.01 6.36 -15.53
C GLY A 58 -19.34 4.87 -15.65
N LEU A 59 -20.46 4.42 -15.07
CA LEU A 59 -20.95 3.05 -15.25
C LEU A 59 -21.40 2.78 -16.70
N TRP A 60 -22.02 3.76 -17.36
CA TRP A 60 -22.46 3.62 -18.74
C TRP A 60 -21.31 3.73 -19.74
N ARG A 61 -20.43 4.72 -19.55
CA ARG A 61 -19.22 4.95 -20.35
C ARG A 61 -18.00 5.13 -19.44
N PRO A 62 -17.18 4.08 -19.24
CA PRO A 62 -16.03 4.11 -18.34
C PRO A 62 -15.04 5.24 -18.62
N ALA A 63 -14.87 5.61 -19.90
CA ALA A 63 -14.01 6.70 -20.34
C ALA A 63 -14.34 8.05 -19.66
N LEU A 64 -15.60 8.29 -19.27
CA LEU A 64 -16.00 9.52 -18.57
C LEU A 64 -15.47 9.58 -17.13
N ALA A 65 -15.27 8.42 -16.48
CA ALA A 65 -14.73 8.34 -15.12
C ALA A 65 -13.20 8.47 -15.10
N ARG A 66 -12.52 8.27 -16.24
CA ARG A 66 -11.05 8.28 -16.35
C ARG A 66 -10.38 9.55 -15.83
N PRO A 67 -10.78 10.79 -16.21
CA PRO A 67 -10.14 12.00 -15.69
C PRO A 67 -10.30 12.14 -14.17
N VAL A 68 -11.48 11.80 -13.64
CA VAL A 68 -11.75 11.83 -12.19
C VAL A 68 -10.90 10.79 -11.47
N TYR A 69 -10.81 9.57 -12.02
CA TYR A 69 -9.97 8.50 -11.50
C TYR A 69 -8.49 8.91 -11.44
N LEU A 70 -7.94 9.45 -12.53
CA LEU A 70 -6.54 9.87 -12.57
C LEU A 70 -6.27 11.01 -11.58
N GLY A 71 -7.13 12.02 -11.53
CA GLY A 71 -7.03 13.12 -10.56
C GLY A 71 -7.06 12.61 -9.12
N TRP A 72 -7.97 11.68 -8.82
CA TRP A 72 -8.07 11.03 -7.51
C TRP A 72 -6.81 10.23 -7.18
N MET A 73 -6.28 9.46 -8.13
CA MET A 73 -5.03 8.70 -7.95
C MET A 73 -3.83 9.61 -7.70
N TYR A 74 -3.70 10.73 -8.43
CA TYR A 74 -2.65 11.70 -8.17
C TYR A 74 -2.76 12.32 -6.77
N ALA A 75 -3.99 12.60 -6.32
CA ALA A 75 -4.23 13.14 -4.98
C ALA A 75 -3.95 12.11 -3.87
N SER A 76 -4.29 10.83 -4.08
CA SER A 76 -4.10 9.78 -3.08
C SER A 76 -2.66 9.24 -3.03
N TYR A 77 -1.88 9.41 -4.09
CA TYR A 77 -0.53 8.83 -4.18
C TYR A 77 0.42 9.27 -3.05
N PRO A 78 0.56 10.58 -2.72
CA PRO A 78 1.43 11.00 -1.63
C PRO A 78 1.01 10.41 -0.28
N ILE A 79 -0.31 10.27 -0.05
CA ILE A 79 -0.85 9.66 1.17
C ILE A 79 -0.40 8.20 1.26
N GLY A 80 -0.59 7.43 0.19
CA GLY A 80 -0.13 6.04 0.13
C GLY A 80 1.38 5.91 0.33
N TRP A 81 2.16 6.80 -0.28
CA TRP A 81 3.62 6.83 -0.13
C TRP A 81 4.03 7.07 1.33
N VAL A 82 3.47 8.08 2.00
CA VAL A 82 3.75 8.37 3.42
C VAL A 82 3.34 7.19 4.29
N VAL A 83 2.13 6.67 4.12
CA VAL A 83 1.61 5.54 4.90
C VAL A 83 2.50 4.31 4.74
N GLY A 84 2.93 4.01 3.51
CA GLY A 84 3.84 2.88 3.24
C GLY A 84 5.17 3.01 3.99
N HIS A 85 5.79 4.20 3.99
CA HIS A 85 7.04 4.44 4.71
C HIS A 85 6.85 4.41 6.23
N VAL A 86 5.75 4.97 6.73
CA VAL A 86 5.42 4.97 8.16
C VAL A 86 5.19 3.54 8.65
N ILE A 87 4.42 2.73 7.92
CA ILE A 87 4.19 1.33 8.28
C ILE A 87 5.50 0.54 8.24
N MET A 88 6.32 0.72 7.20
CA MET A 88 7.61 0.04 7.10
C MET A 88 8.54 0.43 8.26
N GLY A 89 8.62 1.72 8.58
CA GLY A 89 9.38 2.22 9.72
C GLY A 89 8.85 1.66 11.04
N ALA A 90 7.53 1.63 11.23
CA ALA A 90 6.90 1.06 12.42
C ALA A 90 7.22 -0.44 12.56
N VAL A 91 7.12 -1.23 11.50
CA VAL A 91 7.50 -2.66 11.53
C VAL A 91 8.98 -2.81 11.90
N PHE A 92 9.86 -2.02 11.30
CA PHE A 92 11.29 -2.09 11.61
C PHE A 92 11.59 -1.75 13.07
N PHE A 93 11.05 -0.65 13.60
CA PHE A 93 11.39 -0.18 14.94
C PHE A 93 10.59 -0.87 16.06
N LEU A 94 9.35 -1.30 15.80
CA LEU A 94 8.49 -1.91 16.82
C LEU A 94 8.51 -3.44 16.80
N VAL A 95 8.97 -4.07 15.71
CA VAL A 95 9.02 -5.53 15.59
C VAL A 95 10.46 -6.01 15.40
N VAL A 96 11.12 -5.58 14.33
CA VAL A 96 12.47 -6.11 13.98
C VAL A 96 13.52 -5.69 15.00
N THR A 97 13.55 -4.42 15.38
CA THR A 97 14.51 -3.86 16.33
C THR A 97 14.41 -4.51 17.72
N PRO A 98 13.23 -4.65 18.35
CA PRO A 98 13.13 -5.33 19.64
C PRO A 98 13.49 -6.81 19.57
N ILE A 99 13.16 -7.52 18.47
CA ILE A 99 13.65 -8.89 18.26
C ILE A 99 15.19 -8.92 18.25
N GLY A 100 15.82 -7.99 17.53
CA GLY A 100 17.28 -7.85 17.51
C GLY A 100 17.87 -7.58 18.90
N TRP A 101 17.23 -6.71 19.69
CA TRP A 101 17.63 -6.44 21.08
C TRP A 101 17.48 -7.67 21.98
N LEU A 102 16.37 -8.40 21.87
CA LEU A 102 16.13 -9.63 22.62
C LEU A 102 17.16 -10.71 22.30
N LEU A 103 17.51 -10.89 21.01
CA LEU A 103 18.55 -11.83 20.59
C LEU A 103 19.91 -11.44 21.17
N ARG A 104 20.25 -10.15 21.12
CA ARG A 104 21.51 -9.63 21.66
C ARG A 104 21.58 -9.77 23.18
N ALA A 105 20.49 -9.50 23.89
CA ALA A 105 20.39 -9.70 25.34
C ALA A 105 20.47 -11.19 25.72
N SER A 106 19.98 -12.08 24.87
CA SER A 106 20.07 -13.54 25.06
C SER A 106 21.44 -14.12 24.71
N GLY A 107 22.42 -13.30 24.28
CA GLY A 107 23.72 -13.75 23.81
C GLY A 107 23.70 -14.55 22.51
N ARG A 108 22.57 -14.53 21.77
CA ARG A 108 22.42 -15.25 20.50
C ARG A 108 22.84 -14.34 19.36
N ASP A 109 23.91 -14.72 18.66
CA ASP A 109 24.36 -14.07 17.43
C ASP A 109 24.23 -15.04 16.23
N PRO A 110 23.01 -15.25 15.70
CA PRO A 110 22.79 -16.19 14.60
C PRO A 110 23.53 -15.81 13.31
N LEU A 111 23.92 -14.53 13.19
CA LEU A 111 24.66 -14.02 12.03
C LEU A 111 26.17 -13.99 12.24
N ARG A 112 26.69 -14.48 13.39
CA ARG A 112 28.13 -14.52 13.72
C ARG A 112 28.86 -13.20 13.38
N ARG A 113 28.23 -12.08 13.73
CA ARG A 113 28.69 -10.71 13.42
C ARG A 113 29.81 -10.24 14.35
N THR A 114 30.04 -10.97 15.43
CA THR A 114 31.07 -10.64 16.41
C THR A 114 32.46 -10.81 15.78
N PHE A 115 33.29 -9.77 15.82
CA PHE A 115 34.64 -9.81 15.24
C PHE A 115 35.59 -10.63 16.12
N GLU A 116 36.12 -11.71 15.57
CA GLU A 116 37.11 -12.60 16.15
C GLU A 116 38.51 -12.31 15.56
N ALA A 117 39.34 -11.53 16.27
CA ALA A 117 40.67 -11.15 15.81
C ALA A 117 41.66 -12.33 15.66
N SER A 118 41.40 -13.44 16.35
CA SER A 118 42.21 -14.66 16.30
C SER A 118 41.87 -15.58 15.12
N ARG A 119 40.79 -15.31 14.37
CA ARG A 119 40.46 -16.09 13.17
C ARG A 119 41.34 -15.67 12.00
N THR A 120 41.91 -16.67 11.32
CA THR A 120 42.65 -16.48 10.06
C THR A 120 41.74 -16.13 8.89
N SER A 121 40.47 -16.58 8.90
CA SER A 121 39.45 -16.27 7.89
C SER A 121 38.04 -16.44 8.46
N TYR A 122 37.09 -15.65 7.96
CA TYR A 122 35.64 -15.81 8.21
C TYR A 122 34.94 -16.67 7.15
N TRP A 123 35.68 -17.14 6.14
CA TRP A 123 35.12 -17.99 5.08
C TRP A 123 34.62 -19.30 5.67
N GLU A 124 33.34 -19.61 5.46
CA GLU A 124 32.76 -20.91 5.79
C GLU A 124 32.78 -21.79 4.54
N GLU A 125 33.48 -22.93 4.61
CA GLU A 125 33.48 -23.90 3.53
C GLU A 125 32.06 -24.45 3.33
N ARG A 126 31.53 -24.23 2.12
CA ARG A 126 30.24 -24.78 1.74
C ARG A 126 30.43 -26.27 1.43
N PRO A 127 29.71 -27.18 2.11
CA PRO A 127 29.82 -28.60 1.79
C PRO A 127 29.41 -28.85 0.34
N ALA A 128 30.15 -29.75 -0.32
CA ALA A 128 29.80 -30.19 -1.66
C ALA A 128 28.38 -30.78 -1.64
N VAL A 129 27.53 -30.33 -2.56
CA VAL A 129 26.18 -30.85 -2.71
C VAL A 129 26.24 -31.92 -3.78
N ASP A 130 26.02 -33.18 -3.39
CA ASP A 130 26.11 -34.34 -4.29
C ASP A 130 25.05 -34.33 -5.40
N ASP A 131 23.92 -33.64 -5.18
CA ASP A 131 22.82 -33.53 -6.15
C ASP A 131 22.40 -32.06 -6.36
N PRO A 132 22.71 -31.47 -7.53
CA PRO A 132 22.25 -30.12 -7.88
C PRO A 132 20.72 -29.97 -7.87
N ALA A 133 19.95 -31.05 -8.06
CA ALA A 133 18.49 -30.99 -8.02
C ALA A 133 17.95 -30.67 -6.63
N ARG A 134 18.76 -30.85 -5.57
CA ARG A 134 18.42 -30.45 -4.20
C ARG A 134 18.21 -28.94 -4.05
N TYR A 135 18.82 -28.11 -4.90
CA TYR A 135 18.56 -26.65 -4.87
C TYR A 135 17.11 -26.29 -5.22
N PHE A 136 16.40 -27.17 -5.93
CA PHE A 136 14.99 -26.98 -6.24
C PHE A 136 14.05 -27.47 -5.12
N ARG A 137 14.59 -28.06 -4.05
CA ARG A 137 13.82 -28.50 -2.87
C ARG A 137 14.26 -27.67 -1.65
N GLN A 138 13.54 -26.58 -1.41
CA GLN A 138 13.87 -25.61 -0.35
C GLN A 138 13.53 -26.07 1.08
N PHE A 139 12.80 -27.18 1.24
CA PHE A 139 12.38 -27.74 2.53
C PHE A 139 12.59 -29.25 2.55
#